data_AF-A0A422N530-F1
#
_entry.id   AF-A0A422N530-F1
#
_cell.length_a   1.000
_cell.length_b   1.000
_cell.length_c   1.000
_cell.angle_alpha   90.00
_cell.angle_beta   90.00
_cell.angle_gamma   90.00
#
_symmetry.space_group_name_H-M   'P 1'
#
loop_
_entity.id
_entity.type
_entity.pdbx_description
1 polymer ?
#
loop_
_entity_poly.entity_id
_entity_poly.type
_entity_poly.pdbx_seq_one_letter_code
_entity_poly.pdbx_strand_id
1 'polypeptide(L)'
;MLGFNVHDGCLEAMVHGYKDGFLRQEEYNSLAQCDSLNDLKSQLQVTDYGNFLQQDGQLTPRVIVNRAQEHLVRQLRELREWAAPPLSQFLDFIVYEHMISNVLKLVIAKRSGRGTLELLTKCHPLGWFPELASLTAAADVQEMFQVVLIDSPIGRFFSAEGDFERDLDELPVEYIRGVLMRNYLEQFYDFCRELGGETAAVMCPLLDFEADRTVLTFAVNTMGLREMHASDRLKLFPNVGTLVDIHGDIAEAEGIEQLRERLRRFADLHELFDDGRGGGGVVDAGRQSVEKRFVERSVVFYRDAMTRQFQYGVFYAWVKLRELEVNNLQWISDCIVQRMMHRVHEYVNIV
;
A
#
# COMPACT_ATOMS: atom_id res chain seq x y z
N MET A 1 -19.48 -17.28 -12.54
CA MET A 1 -20.11 -16.09 -13.16
C MET A 1 -21.62 -15.99 -12.92
N LEU A 2 -22.45 -17.01 -13.19
CA LEU A 2 -23.93 -16.88 -13.09
C LEU A 2 -24.52 -16.58 -11.68
N GLY A 3 -23.77 -16.84 -10.60
CA GLY A 3 -24.21 -16.57 -9.23
C GLY A 3 -23.65 -15.28 -8.58
N PHE A 4 -22.74 -14.56 -9.25
CA PHE A 4 -22.05 -13.41 -8.66
C PHE A 4 -23.03 -12.30 -8.26
N ASN A 5 -23.92 -11.92 -9.18
CA ASN A 5 -24.90 -10.85 -8.95
C ASN A 5 -25.92 -11.17 -7.86
N VAL A 6 -26.09 -12.43 -7.48
CA VAL A 6 -27.04 -12.84 -6.44
C VAL A 6 -26.59 -12.36 -5.08
N HIS A 7 -25.28 -12.31 -4.84
CA HIS A 7 -24.70 -11.97 -3.54
C HIS A 7 -23.94 -10.64 -3.58
N ASP A 8 -23.18 -10.38 -4.64
CA ASP A 8 -22.18 -9.32 -4.65
C ASP A 8 -22.46 -8.21 -5.70
N GLY A 9 -23.46 -8.38 -6.56
CA GLY A 9 -23.74 -7.46 -7.66
C GLY A 9 -24.10 -6.04 -7.20
N CYS A 10 -24.79 -5.91 -6.06
CA CYS A 10 -25.08 -4.59 -5.47
C CYS A 10 -23.80 -3.89 -5.01
N LEU A 11 -22.89 -4.63 -4.36
CA LEU A 11 -21.63 -4.10 -3.83
C LEU A 11 -20.66 -3.74 -4.96
N GLU A 12 -20.59 -4.55 -6.01
CA GLU A 12 -19.84 -4.23 -7.22
C GLU A 12 -20.36 -2.94 -7.86
N ALA A 13 -21.68 -2.79 -7.99
CA ALA A 13 -22.30 -1.57 -8.53
C ALA A 13 -22.00 -0.33 -7.67
N MET A 14 -22.00 -0.47 -6.33
CA MET A 14 -21.62 0.61 -5.42
C MET A 14 -20.16 1.06 -5.63
N VAL A 15 -19.22 0.12 -5.74
CA VAL A 15 -17.80 0.43 -5.99
C VAL A 15 -17.60 1.07 -7.36
N HIS A 16 -18.32 0.60 -8.38
CA HIS A 16 -18.31 1.28 -9.68
C HIS A 16 -18.89 2.69 -9.61
N GLY A 17 -19.89 2.94 -8.76
CA GLY A 17 -20.34 4.31 -8.47
C GLY A 17 -19.25 5.15 -7.80
N TYR A 18 -18.52 4.59 -6.83
CA TYR A 18 -17.39 5.29 -6.19
C TYR A 18 -16.24 5.59 -7.14
N LYS A 19 -16.04 4.79 -8.19
CA LYS A 19 -15.06 5.04 -9.26
C LYS A 19 -15.30 6.39 -9.95
N ASP A 20 -16.57 6.75 -10.15
CA ASP A 20 -16.91 8.01 -10.83
C ASP A 20 -16.57 9.25 -9.99
N GLY A 21 -16.38 9.05 -8.68
CA GLY A 21 -15.93 10.05 -7.72
C GLY A 21 -14.42 10.23 -7.57
N PHE A 22 -13.62 9.58 -8.44
CA PHE A 22 -12.19 9.86 -8.50
C PHE A 22 -11.91 11.22 -9.16
N LEU A 23 -10.92 11.92 -8.63
CA LEU A 23 -10.46 13.19 -9.16
C LEU A 23 -9.89 13.02 -10.57
N ARG A 24 -10.46 13.75 -11.52
CA ARG A 24 -10.04 13.81 -12.92
C ARG A 24 -8.88 14.78 -13.07
N GLN A 25 -8.20 14.67 -14.22
CA GLN A 25 -7.06 15.53 -14.56
C GLN A 25 -7.42 17.03 -14.49
N GLU A 26 -8.64 17.41 -14.88
CA GLU A 26 -9.13 18.80 -14.82
C GLU A 26 -9.26 19.31 -13.38
N GLU A 27 -9.74 18.46 -12.48
CA GLU A 27 -9.89 18.77 -11.05
C GLU A 27 -8.52 18.88 -10.40
N TYR A 28 -7.58 17.97 -10.69
CA TYR A 28 -6.20 18.09 -10.23
C TYR A 28 -5.52 19.37 -10.74
N ASN A 29 -5.76 19.77 -11.99
CA ASN A 29 -5.24 21.03 -12.52
C ASN A 29 -5.81 22.24 -11.77
N SER A 30 -7.07 22.18 -11.37
CA SER A 30 -7.74 23.22 -10.58
C SER A 30 -7.18 23.28 -9.14
N LEU A 31 -6.93 22.13 -8.53
CA LEU A 31 -6.30 22.02 -7.21
C LEU A 31 -4.86 22.53 -7.21
N ALA A 32 -4.11 22.26 -8.28
CA ALA A 32 -2.73 22.73 -8.45
C ALA A 32 -2.62 24.27 -8.61
N GLN A 33 -3.70 24.96 -8.95
CA GLN A 33 -3.76 26.43 -9.08
C GLN A 33 -4.19 27.13 -7.79
N CYS A 34 -4.48 26.39 -6.72
CA CYS A 34 -4.90 26.98 -5.44
C CYS A 34 -3.72 27.64 -4.72
N ASP A 35 -3.93 28.86 -4.22
CA ASP A 35 -2.92 29.62 -3.46
C ASP A 35 -2.98 29.35 -1.94
N SER A 36 -4.12 28.87 -1.45
CA SER A 36 -4.33 28.55 -0.03
C SER A 36 -5.11 27.25 0.18
N LEU A 37 -5.02 26.68 1.39
CA LEU A 37 -5.79 25.50 1.77
C LEU A 37 -7.31 25.76 1.81
N ASN A 38 -7.74 27.01 1.99
CA ASN A 38 -9.16 27.37 1.94
C ASN A 38 -9.69 27.33 0.51
N ASP A 39 -8.87 27.72 -0.47
CA ASP A 39 -9.22 27.61 -1.89
C ASP A 39 -9.31 26.14 -2.29
N LEU A 40 -8.34 25.33 -1.85
CA LEU A 40 -8.34 23.88 -2.06
C LEU A 40 -9.59 23.23 -1.44
N LYS A 41 -9.97 23.61 -0.21
CA LYS A 41 -11.23 23.17 0.42
C LYS A 41 -12.45 23.53 -0.43
N SER A 42 -12.49 24.73 -0.98
CA SER A 42 -13.62 25.20 -1.80
C SER A 42 -13.72 24.42 -3.12
N GLN A 43 -12.58 24.08 -3.74
CA GLN A 43 -12.55 23.24 -4.94
C GLN A 43 -12.99 21.80 -4.63
N LEU A 44 -12.49 21.20 -3.54
CA LEU A 44 -12.89 19.85 -3.13
C LEU A 44 -14.39 19.74 -2.79
N GLN A 45 -15.04 20.81 -2.35
CA GLN A 45 -16.48 20.83 -2.07
C GLN A 45 -17.35 20.60 -3.31
N VAL A 46 -16.85 20.92 -4.50
CA VAL A 46 -17.57 20.73 -5.77
C VAL A 46 -17.42 19.29 -6.29
N THR A 47 -16.44 18.55 -5.76
CA THR A 47 -16.18 17.14 -6.08
C THR A 47 -16.97 16.20 -5.14
N ASP A 48 -16.85 14.89 -5.35
CA ASP A 48 -17.48 13.86 -4.50
C ASP A 48 -17.02 13.88 -3.02
N TYR A 49 -15.90 14.55 -2.71
CA TYR A 49 -15.49 14.82 -1.33
C TYR A 49 -16.49 15.70 -0.58
N GLY A 50 -17.23 16.56 -1.30
CA GLY A 50 -18.27 17.42 -0.76
C GLY A 50 -17.83 18.17 0.50
N ASN A 51 -18.66 18.09 1.54
CA ASN A 51 -18.53 18.92 2.73
C ASN A 51 -17.66 18.31 3.86
N PHE A 52 -16.77 17.38 3.53
CA PHE A 52 -16.00 16.62 4.53
C PHE A 52 -15.08 17.46 5.43
N LEU A 53 -14.71 18.69 5.01
CA LEU A 53 -13.87 19.63 5.77
C LEU A 53 -14.67 20.74 6.47
N GLN A 54 -16.01 20.70 6.50
CA GLN A 54 -16.82 21.81 7.02
C GLN A 54 -16.57 22.11 8.50
N GLN A 55 -16.34 21.08 9.32
CA GLN A 55 -16.21 21.21 10.78
C GLN A 55 -14.81 21.64 11.23
N ASP A 56 -13.82 21.62 10.34
CA ASP A 56 -12.43 21.94 10.68
C ASP A 56 -12.16 23.43 10.44
N GLY A 57 -11.92 24.17 11.52
CA GLY A 57 -11.66 25.61 11.49
C GLY A 57 -10.23 25.97 11.07
N GLN A 58 -9.24 25.18 11.47
CA GLN A 58 -7.84 25.36 11.07
C GLN A 58 -7.42 24.22 10.13
N LEU A 59 -7.22 24.54 8.85
CA LEU A 59 -6.79 23.58 7.86
C LEU A 59 -5.28 23.37 7.93
N THR A 60 -4.87 22.10 7.94
CA THR A 60 -3.49 21.67 7.72
C THR A 60 -3.50 20.50 6.73
N PRO A 61 -2.40 20.23 6.00
CA PRO A 61 -2.34 19.09 5.09
C PRO A 61 -2.72 17.77 5.79
N ARG A 62 -2.30 17.61 7.05
CA ARG A 62 -2.65 16.44 7.87
C ARG A 62 -4.14 16.30 8.14
N VAL A 63 -4.84 17.40 8.43
CA VAL A 63 -6.30 17.37 8.65
C VAL A 63 -7.01 16.93 7.37
N ILE A 64 -6.59 17.44 6.22
CA ILE A 64 -7.17 17.05 4.92
C ILE A 64 -7.00 15.55 4.66
N VAL A 65 -5.78 15.04 4.86
CA VAL A 65 -5.48 13.61 4.71
C VAL A 65 -6.30 12.76 5.67
N ASN A 66 -6.34 13.12 6.96
CA ASN A 66 -7.09 12.35 7.96
C ASN A 66 -8.58 12.28 7.60
N ARG A 67 -9.19 13.40 7.19
CA ARG A 67 -10.60 13.44 6.79
C ARG A 67 -10.87 12.66 5.50
N ALA A 68 -9.94 12.69 4.54
CA ALA A 68 -10.05 11.90 3.32
C ALA A 68 -9.91 10.39 3.61
N GLN A 69 -8.99 10.00 4.49
CA GLN A 69 -8.86 8.63 4.98
C GLN A 69 -10.10 8.17 5.76
N GLU A 70 -10.65 9.00 6.65
CA GLU A 70 -11.90 8.71 7.36
C GLU A 70 -13.06 8.46 6.40
N HIS A 71 -13.12 9.21 5.29
CA HIS A 71 -14.12 9.02 4.25
C HIS A 71 -13.96 7.65 3.56
N LEU A 72 -12.75 7.29 3.13
CA LEU A 72 -12.45 5.97 2.55
C LEU A 72 -12.79 4.84 3.54
N VAL A 73 -12.39 4.97 4.81
CA VAL A 73 -12.65 3.98 5.86
C VAL A 73 -14.13 3.77 6.07
N ARG A 74 -14.94 4.84 6.05
CA ARG A 74 -16.39 4.76 6.17
C ARG A 74 -16.99 3.94 5.03
N GLN A 75 -16.62 4.27 3.79
CA GLN A 75 -17.09 3.55 2.60
C GLN A 75 -16.69 2.08 2.62
N LEU A 76 -15.44 1.76 2.98
CA LEU A 76 -14.98 0.37 3.06
C LEU A 76 -15.70 -0.41 4.18
N ARG A 77 -15.95 0.21 5.34
CA ARG A 77 -16.70 -0.41 6.43
C ARG A 77 -18.14 -0.71 6.03
N GLU A 78 -18.80 0.22 5.35
CA GLU A 78 -20.12 -0.01 4.79
C GLU A 78 -20.10 -1.22 3.84
N LEU A 79 -19.18 -1.27 2.87
CA LEU A 79 -19.05 -2.42 1.97
C LEU A 79 -18.81 -3.73 2.74
N ARG A 80 -17.98 -3.70 3.78
CA ARG A 80 -17.64 -4.86 4.61
C ARG A 80 -18.80 -5.36 5.46
N GLU A 81 -19.69 -4.48 5.91
CA GLU A 81 -20.90 -4.82 6.69
C GLU A 81 -21.93 -5.57 5.85
N TRP A 82 -22.06 -5.20 4.57
CA TRP A 82 -22.99 -5.83 3.64
C TRP A 82 -22.41 -7.06 2.92
N ALA A 83 -21.09 -7.24 2.95
CA ALA A 83 -20.42 -8.37 2.31
C ALA A 83 -20.59 -9.67 3.09
N ALA A 84 -20.98 -10.73 2.39
CA ALA A 84 -20.94 -12.11 2.89
C ALA A 84 -19.66 -12.82 2.40
N PRO A 85 -19.25 -13.94 3.02
CA PRO A 85 -18.18 -14.78 2.46
C PRO A 85 -18.56 -15.27 1.06
N PRO A 86 -17.63 -15.22 0.08
CA PRO A 86 -16.20 -14.98 0.23
C PRO A 86 -15.74 -13.51 0.16
N LEU A 87 -16.58 -12.57 -0.29
CA LEU A 87 -16.20 -11.15 -0.44
C LEU A 87 -15.79 -10.51 0.89
N SER A 88 -16.46 -10.87 1.99
CA SER A 88 -16.11 -10.36 3.32
C SER A 88 -14.66 -10.67 3.71
N GLN A 89 -14.20 -11.89 3.42
CA GLN A 89 -12.82 -12.33 3.68
C GLN A 89 -11.84 -11.63 2.75
N PHE A 90 -12.22 -11.41 1.48
CA PHE A 90 -11.42 -10.65 0.53
C PHE A 90 -11.17 -9.21 1.01
N LEU A 91 -12.21 -8.54 1.52
CA LEU A 91 -12.10 -7.19 2.09
C LEU A 91 -11.25 -7.19 3.37
N ASP A 92 -11.32 -8.24 4.19
CA ASP A 92 -10.46 -8.38 5.37
C ASP A 92 -8.98 -8.50 4.98
N PHE A 93 -8.65 -9.18 3.87
CA PHE A 93 -7.28 -9.22 3.35
C PHE A 93 -6.72 -7.83 3.04
N ILE A 94 -7.51 -6.96 2.40
CA ILE A 94 -7.10 -5.57 2.14
C ILE A 94 -6.77 -4.85 3.46
N VAL A 95 -7.57 -5.08 4.51
CA VAL A 95 -7.37 -4.47 5.82
C VAL A 95 -6.12 -5.01 6.53
N TYR A 96 -5.77 -6.29 6.37
CA TYR A 96 -4.62 -6.90 7.04
C TYR A 96 -3.29 -6.24 6.70
N GLU A 97 -3.11 -5.76 5.46
CA GLU A 97 -1.92 -5.00 5.08
C GLU A 97 -1.72 -3.75 5.97
N HIS A 98 -2.81 -3.02 6.24
CA HIS A 98 -2.79 -1.84 7.10
C HIS A 98 -2.63 -2.20 8.58
N MET A 99 -3.20 -3.32 9.03
CA MET A 99 -3.02 -3.83 10.39
C MET A 99 -1.55 -4.18 10.65
N ILE A 100 -0.90 -4.88 9.73
CA ILE A 100 0.54 -5.20 9.79
C ILE A 100 1.37 -3.91 9.88
N SER A 101 1.09 -2.93 9.02
CA SER A 101 1.77 -1.63 9.04
C SER A 101 1.62 -0.88 10.37
N ASN A 102 0.42 -0.90 10.96
CA ASN A 102 0.17 -0.27 12.26
C ASN A 102 0.92 -0.98 13.40
N VAL A 103 0.90 -2.31 13.44
CA VAL A 103 1.67 -3.07 14.45
C VAL A 103 3.15 -2.78 14.33
N LEU A 104 3.72 -2.80 13.12
CA LEU A 104 5.13 -2.48 12.90
C LEU A 104 5.48 -1.06 13.36
N LYS A 105 4.62 -0.06 13.09
CA LYS A 105 4.81 1.31 13.59
C LYS A 105 4.87 1.37 15.11
N LEU A 106 4.02 0.61 15.80
CA LEU A 106 4.02 0.53 17.27
C LEU A 106 5.26 -0.19 17.81
N VAL A 107 5.74 -1.23 17.14
CA VAL A 107 6.99 -1.92 17.50
C VAL A 107 8.19 -0.98 17.38
N ILE A 108 8.30 -0.21 16.29
CA ILE A 108 9.35 0.81 16.12
C ILE A 108 9.27 1.86 17.22
N ALA A 109 8.05 2.30 17.55
CA ALA A 109 7.82 3.28 18.60
C ALA A 109 8.33 2.80 19.95
N LYS A 110 7.99 1.57 20.32
CA LYS A 110 8.36 0.95 21.58
C LYS A 110 9.88 0.80 21.69
N ARG A 111 10.55 0.31 20.64
CA ARG A 111 12.02 0.18 20.60
C ARG A 111 12.76 1.51 20.65
N SER A 112 12.19 2.56 20.05
CA SER A 112 12.78 3.90 20.07
C SER A 112 12.49 4.68 21.36
N GLY A 113 11.77 4.09 22.33
CA GLY A 113 11.41 4.74 23.60
C GLY A 113 10.44 5.92 23.45
N ARG A 114 9.73 6.01 22.32
CA ARG A 114 8.73 7.07 22.09
C ARG A 114 7.42 6.70 22.76
N GLY A 115 6.70 7.69 23.28
CA GLY A 115 5.39 7.47 23.90
C GLY A 115 4.39 6.86 22.92
N THR A 116 3.92 5.64 23.21
CA THR A 116 3.07 4.86 22.30
C THR A 116 1.68 5.49 22.08
N LEU A 117 1.18 6.25 23.05
CA LEU A 117 -0.16 6.87 23.00
C LEU A 117 -0.30 7.95 21.93
N GLU A 118 0.73 8.78 21.71
CA GLU A 118 0.70 9.80 20.65
C GLU A 118 0.73 9.17 19.24
N LEU A 119 1.24 7.94 19.13
CA LEU A 119 1.43 7.25 17.85
C LEU A 119 0.19 6.48 17.42
N LEU A 120 -0.74 6.19 18.34
CA LEU A 120 -2.09 5.72 18.00
C LEU A 120 -2.80 6.72 17.07
N THR A 121 -2.60 8.02 17.27
CA THR A 121 -3.18 9.07 16.41
C THR A 121 -2.53 9.14 15.01
N LYS A 122 -1.41 8.43 14.79
CA LYS A 122 -0.71 8.34 13.50
C LYS A 122 -0.87 6.97 12.82
N CYS A 123 -1.63 6.07 13.43
CA CYS A 123 -1.96 4.78 12.82
C CYS A 123 -2.95 4.98 11.68
N HIS A 124 -2.85 4.15 10.65
CA HIS A 124 -3.78 4.19 9.53
C HIS A 124 -5.16 3.70 9.99
N PRO A 125 -6.26 4.45 9.73
CA PRO A 125 -7.58 4.12 10.25
C PRO A 125 -8.17 2.83 9.69
N LEU A 126 -7.73 2.37 8.51
CA LEU A 126 -8.16 1.07 7.97
C LEU A 126 -7.65 -0.09 8.81
N GLY A 127 -6.40 0.00 9.31
CA GLY A 127 -5.78 -1.04 10.13
C GLY A 127 -6.06 -0.88 11.62
N TRP A 128 -7.11 -0.15 12.00
CA TRP A 128 -7.46 0.06 13.41
C TRP A 128 -8.26 -1.11 13.96
N PHE A 129 -7.80 -1.68 15.06
CA PHE A 129 -8.49 -2.73 15.81
C PHE A 129 -8.39 -2.48 17.33
N PRO A 130 -9.38 -2.92 18.14
CA PRO A 130 -9.43 -2.62 19.57
C PRO A 130 -8.16 -2.98 20.34
N GLU A 131 -7.52 -4.08 19.96
CA GLU A 131 -6.36 -4.64 20.65
C GLU A 131 -5.10 -3.76 20.48
N LEU A 132 -5.08 -2.80 19.54
CA LEU A 132 -3.99 -1.81 19.41
C LEU A 132 -3.78 -1.00 20.69
N ALA A 133 -4.85 -0.73 21.45
CA ALA A 133 -4.74 -0.05 22.73
C ALA A 133 -3.97 -0.91 23.74
N SER A 134 -4.22 -2.22 23.77
CA SER A 134 -3.54 -3.19 24.64
C SER A 134 -2.06 -3.28 24.33
N LEU A 135 -1.67 -3.15 23.04
CA LEU A 135 -0.25 -3.10 22.63
C LEU A 135 0.51 -1.90 23.23
N THR A 136 -0.18 -0.82 23.55
CA THR A 136 0.49 0.34 24.18
C THR A 136 0.85 0.12 25.64
N ALA A 137 0.14 -0.81 26.31
CA ALA A 137 0.34 -1.15 27.72
C ALA A 137 1.42 -2.23 27.92
N ALA A 138 1.75 -3.00 26.88
CA ALA A 138 2.80 -4.02 26.92
C ALA A 138 4.15 -3.44 27.36
N ALA A 139 4.88 -4.19 28.18
CA ALA A 139 6.16 -3.82 28.76
C ALA A 139 7.28 -3.87 27.72
N ASP A 140 7.34 -4.94 26.93
CA ASP A 140 8.34 -5.20 25.90
C ASP A 140 7.68 -5.56 24.54
N VAL A 141 8.51 -5.74 23.52
CA VAL A 141 8.05 -6.05 22.16
C VAL A 141 7.56 -7.50 22.07
N GLN A 142 8.10 -8.41 22.88
CA GLN A 142 7.65 -9.80 22.95
C GLN A 142 6.20 -9.91 23.46
N GLU A 143 5.83 -9.17 24.51
CA GLU A 143 4.47 -9.08 25.04
C GLU A 143 3.52 -8.44 24.01
N MET A 144 3.97 -7.42 23.27
CA MET A 144 3.20 -6.87 22.15
C MET A 144 2.90 -7.96 21.11
N PHE A 145 3.88 -8.78 20.74
CA PHE A 145 3.67 -9.86 19.77
C PHE A 145 2.75 -10.96 20.30
N GLN A 146 2.84 -11.32 21.59
CA GLN A 146 1.91 -12.28 22.19
C GLN A 146 0.46 -11.80 22.13
N VAL A 147 0.21 -10.52 22.44
CA VAL A 147 -1.14 -9.93 22.31
C VAL A 147 -1.64 -9.99 20.86
N VAL A 148 -0.78 -9.66 19.88
CA VAL A 148 -1.15 -9.76 18.45
C VAL A 148 -1.42 -11.20 18.03
N LEU A 149 -0.61 -12.16 18.48
CA LEU A 149 -0.72 -13.58 18.14
C LEU A 149 -2.01 -14.21 18.67
N ILE A 150 -2.44 -13.81 19.86
CA ILE A 150 -3.60 -14.40 20.54
C ILE A 150 -4.90 -13.73 20.08
N ASP A 151 -4.93 -12.40 20.05
CA ASP A 151 -6.19 -11.65 19.94
C ASP A 151 -6.41 -11.00 18.56
N SER A 152 -5.47 -11.13 17.61
CA SER A 152 -5.56 -10.48 16.30
C SER A 152 -5.58 -11.48 15.12
N PRO A 153 -6.42 -11.25 14.09
CA PRO A 153 -6.47 -12.10 12.90
C PRO A 153 -5.18 -12.07 12.06
N ILE A 154 -4.30 -11.08 12.29
CA ILE A 154 -2.97 -11.05 11.67
C ILE A 154 -1.96 -12.00 12.34
N GLY A 155 -2.29 -12.57 13.51
CA GLY A 155 -1.43 -13.54 14.22
C GLY A 155 -0.99 -14.71 13.33
N ARG A 156 -1.85 -15.14 12.40
CA ARG A 156 -1.53 -16.20 11.42
C ARG A 156 -0.35 -15.88 10.49
N PHE A 157 0.02 -14.61 10.32
CA PHE A 157 1.17 -14.20 9.52
C PHE A 157 2.49 -14.26 10.32
N PHE A 158 2.42 -14.33 11.65
CA PHE A 158 3.58 -14.40 12.54
C PHE A 158 4.04 -15.84 12.81
N SER A 159 3.13 -16.82 12.78
CA SER A 159 3.39 -18.20 13.24
C SER A 159 4.01 -19.15 12.19
N ALA A 160 4.40 -18.68 11.00
CA ALA A 160 4.82 -19.56 9.91
C ALA A 160 6.23 -20.17 10.09
N GLU A 161 7.11 -19.56 10.89
CA GLU A 161 8.49 -20.02 11.09
C GLU A 161 8.82 -20.06 12.59
N GLY A 162 8.96 -21.27 13.16
CA GLY A 162 9.11 -21.47 14.62
C GLY A 162 10.36 -20.85 15.27
N ASP A 163 11.34 -20.40 14.49
CA ASP A 163 12.50 -19.63 14.97
C ASP A 163 12.19 -18.13 15.08
N PHE A 164 11.20 -17.64 14.33
CA PHE A 164 10.84 -16.22 14.29
C PHE A 164 10.35 -15.72 15.64
N GLU A 165 9.64 -16.55 16.42
CA GLU A 165 9.05 -16.15 17.71
C GLU A 165 10.07 -15.94 18.85
N ARG A 166 11.27 -16.53 18.75
CA ARG A 166 12.24 -16.55 19.86
C ARG A 166 13.19 -15.36 19.85
N ASP A 167 13.54 -14.85 18.66
CA ASP A 167 14.55 -13.81 18.49
C ASP A 167 13.95 -12.46 18.05
N LEU A 168 12.64 -12.27 18.21
CA LEU A 168 11.91 -11.08 17.73
C LEU A 168 12.56 -9.77 18.16
N ASP A 169 13.04 -9.67 19.40
CA ASP A 169 13.68 -8.47 19.95
C ASP A 169 15.01 -8.10 19.27
N GLU A 170 15.75 -9.10 18.79
CA GLU A 170 17.05 -8.94 18.15
C GLU A 170 16.94 -8.69 16.64
N LEU A 171 15.84 -9.14 16.02
CA LEU A 171 15.61 -8.97 14.59
C LEU A 171 15.35 -7.51 14.20
N PRO A 172 15.97 -7.00 13.11
CA PRO A 172 15.65 -5.68 12.56
C PRO A 172 14.17 -5.57 12.17
N VAL A 173 13.54 -4.41 12.39
CA VAL A 173 12.11 -4.23 12.08
C VAL A 173 11.82 -4.44 10.59
N GLU A 174 12.74 -4.06 9.70
CA GLU A 174 12.56 -4.28 8.26
C GLU A 174 12.60 -5.78 7.89
N TYR A 175 13.31 -6.60 8.66
CA TYR A 175 13.26 -8.05 8.53
C TYR A 175 11.88 -8.59 8.94
N ILE A 176 11.37 -8.15 10.10
CA ILE A 176 10.02 -8.48 10.57
C ILE A 176 8.97 -8.06 9.53
N ARG A 177 9.09 -6.86 8.97
CA ARG A 177 8.21 -6.39 7.88
C ARG A 177 8.27 -7.34 6.69
N GLY A 178 9.46 -7.72 6.24
CA GLY A 178 9.63 -8.61 5.08
C GLY A 178 8.95 -9.95 5.28
N VAL A 179 9.16 -10.62 6.42
CA VAL A 179 8.52 -11.91 6.73
C VAL A 179 7.00 -11.79 6.77
N LEU A 180 6.46 -10.76 7.43
CA LEU A 180 5.01 -10.56 7.51
C LEU A 180 4.39 -10.28 6.14
N MET A 181 5.05 -9.45 5.33
CA MET A 181 4.55 -9.14 4.01
C MET A 181 4.62 -10.34 3.06
N ARG A 182 5.68 -11.14 3.17
CA ARG A 182 5.82 -12.41 2.47
C ARG A 182 4.63 -13.33 2.75
N ASN A 183 4.40 -13.61 4.03
CA ASN A 183 3.33 -14.51 4.47
C ASN A 183 1.94 -13.97 4.13
N TYR A 184 1.75 -12.65 4.19
CA TYR A 184 0.51 -11.99 3.75
C TYR A 184 0.26 -12.18 2.24
N LEU A 185 1.26 -11.90 1.40
CA LEU A 185 1.13 -11.99 -0.05
C LEU A 185 0.87 -13.43 -0.50
N GLU A 186 1.59 -14.40 0.05
CA GLU A 186 1.39 -15.82 -0.26
C GLU A 186 -0.02 -16.30 0.09
N GLN A 187 -0.49 -16.02 1.32
CA GLN A 187 -1.85 -16.41 1.73
C GLN A 187 -2.94 -15.69 0.94
N PHE A 188 -2.73 -14.42 0.59
CA PHE A 188 -3.71 -13.68 -0.21
C PHE A 188 -3.74 -14.17 -1.66
N TYR A 189 -2.59 -14.56 -2.21
CA TYR A 189 -2.47 -15.16 -3.53
C TYR A 189 -3.18 -16.53 -3.59
N ASP A 190 -2.92 -17.40 -2.61
CA ASP A 190 -3.58 -18.70 -2.52
C ASP A 190 -5.09 -18.56 -2.38
N PHE A 191 -5.56 -17.63 -1.53
CA PHE A 191 -6.98 -17.31 -1.42
C PHE A 191 -7.58 -16.86 -2.76
N CYS A 192 -6.91 -15.95 -3.49
CA CYS A 192 -7.38 -15.50 -4.80
C CYS A 192 -7.42 -16.65 -5.83
N ARG A 193 -6.47 -17.59 -5.77
CA ARG A 193 -6.45 -18.78 -6.63
C ARG A 193 -7.56 -19.76 -6.30
N GLU A 194 -7.86 -19.96 -5.02
CA GLU A 194 -8.96 -20.81 -4.56
C GLU A 194 -10.33 -20.28 -5.00
N LEU A 195 -10.52 -18.96 -5.00
CA LEU A 195 -11.74 -18.33 -5.53
C LEU A 195 -11.94 -18.60 -7.03
N GLY A 196 -10.84 -18.65 -7.79
CA GLY A 196 -10.85 -18.94 -9.21
C GLY A 196 -11.61 -17.89 -10.06
N GLY A 197 -11.96 -18.28 -11.29
CA GLY A 197 -12.73 -17.46 -12.22
C GLY A 197 -12.04 -16.16 -12.63
N GLU A 198 -12.83 -15.12 -12.91
CA GLU A 198 -12.32 -13.79 -13.30
C GLU A 198 -11.55 -13.11 -12.16
N THR A 199 -11.94 -13.36 -10.89
CA THR A 199 -11.22 -12.84 -9.73
C THR A 199 -9.76 -13.30 -9.74
N ALA A 200 -9.49 -14.59 -9.94
CA ALA A 200 -8.13 -15.09 -10.04
C ALA A 200 -7.37 -14.50 -11.26
N ALA A 201 -8.04 -14.38 -12.40
CA ALA A 201 -7.44 -13.85 -13.63
C ALA A 201 -7.07 -12.35 -13.54
N VAL A 202 -7.70 -11.60 -12.64
CA VAL A 202 -7.39 -10.18 -12.37
C VAL A 202 -6.43 -10.03 -11.20
N MET A 203 -6.71 -10.69 -10.07
CA MET A 203 -5.95 -10.51 -8.84
C MET A 203 -4.61 -11.23 -8.84
N CYS A 204 -4.47 -12.42 -9.46
CA CYS A 204 -3.18 -13.11 -9.44
C CYS A 204 -2.09 -12.30 -10.17
N PRO A 205 -2.30 -11.80 -11.40
CA PRO A 205 -1.30 -10.95 -12.07
C PRO A 205 -1.00 -9.65 -11.31
N LEU A 206 -2.01 -9.09 -10.64
CA LEU A 206 -1.82 -7.91 -9.79
C LEU A 206 -0.92 -8.22 -8.60
N LEU A 207 -1.19 -9.32 -7.89
CA LEU A 207 -0.41 -9.75 -6.74
C LEU A 207 0.99 -10.24 -7.13
N ASP A 208 1.14 -10.82 -8.31
CA ASP A 208 2.44 -11.17 -8.89
C ASP A 208 3.30 -9.90 -9.03
N PHE A 209 2.72 -8.82 -9.56
CA PHE A 209 3.41 -7.53 -9.67
C PHE A 209 3.71 -6.89 -8.31
N GLU A 210 2.81 -6.98 -7.33
CA GLU A 210 3.07 -6.48 -5.96
C GLU A 210 4.17 -7.27 -5.25
N ALA A 211 4.21 -8.59 -5.45
CA ALA A 211 5.27 -9.45 -4.94
C ALA A 211 6.61 -9.10 -5.58
N ASP A 212 6.65 -8.98 -6.91
CA ASP A 212 7.84 -8.58 -7.65
C ASP A 212 8.33 -7.19 -7.20
N ARG A 213 7.42 -6.22 -7.04
CA ARG A 213 7.72 -4.89 -6.49
C ARG A 213 8.32 -5.01 -5.09
N THR A 214 7.73 -5.81 -4.22
CA THR A 214 8.19 -6.02 -2.85
C THR A 214 9.60 -6.60 -2.81
N VAL A 215 9.87 -7.64 -3.61
CA VAL A 215 11.21 -8.25 -3.77
C VAL A 215 12.23 -7.21 -4.21
N LEU A 216 11.89 -6.43 -5.24
CA LEU A 216 12.80 -5.42 -5.80
C LEU A 216 13.03 -4.25 -4.85
N THR A 217 12.00 -3.77 -4.16
CA THR A 217 12.13 -2.73 -3.13
C THR A 217 12.99 -3.23 -1.96
N PHE A 218 12.80 -4.47 -1.50
CA PHE A 218 13.67 -5.04 -0.46
C PHE A 218 15.10 -5.20 -0.95
N ALA A 219 15.32 -5.69 -2.16
CA ALA A 219 16.65 -5.80 -2.74
C ALA A 219 17.34 -4.43 -2.78
N VAL A 220 16.70 -3.40 -3.35
CA VAL A 220 17.26 -2.04 -3.43
C VAL A 220 17.55 -1.45 -2.05
N ASN A 221 16.67 -1.64 -1.07
CA ASN A 221 16.84 -1.08 0.28
C ASN A 221 17.89 -1.82 1.12
N THR A 222 18.14 -3.10 0.82
CA THR A 222 19.10 -3.94 1.58
C THR A 222 20.44 -4.09 0.90
N MET A 223 20.55 -3.72 -0.39
CA MET A 223 21.80 -3.64 -1.14
C MET A 223 22.80 -2.73 -0.43
N GLY A 224 24.02 -3.23 -0.20
CA GLY A 224 25.09 -2.49 0.48
C GLY A 224 25.03 -2.48 2.01
N LEU A 225 24.00 -3.06 2.64
CA LEU A 225 24.00 -3.29 4.09
C LEU A 225 24.92 -4.47 4.44
N ARG A 226 25.89 -4.24 5.32
CA ARG A 226 26.88 -5.26 5.74
C ARG A 226 26.29 -6.40 6.57
N GLU A 227 25.13 -6.17 7.18
CA GLU A 227 24.48 -7.08 8.14
C GLU A 227 23.45 -8.00 7.49
N MET A 228 23.17 -7.86 6.19
CA MET A 228 22.20 -8.68 5.48
C MET A 228 22.86 -9.46 4.33
N HIS A 229 22.97 -10.77 4.50
CA HIS A 229 23.49 -11.66 3.48
C HIS A 229 22.39 -12.08 2.48
N ALA A 230 22.80 -12.58 1.31
CA ALA A 230 21.87 -13.06 0.28
C ALA A 230 20.91 -14.15 0.81
N SER A 231 21.39 -15.03 1.69
CA SER A 231 20.56 -16.06 2.35
C SER A 231 19.43 -15.48 3.19
N ASP A 232 19.65 -14.33 3.84
CA ASP A 232 18.64 -13.69 4.67
C ASP A 232 17.64 -12.92 3.81
N ARG A 233 18.10 -12.32 2.71
CA ARG A 233 17.22 -11.69 1.72
C ARG A 233 16.27 -12.69 1.08
N LEU A 234 16.77 -13.87 0.71
CA LEU A 234 15.94 -14.94 0.12
C LEU A 234 14.79 -15.36 1.03
N LYS A 235 15.00 -15.37 2.35
CA LYS A 235 13.92 -15.65 3.31
C LYS A 235 12.83 -14.58 3.29
N LEU A 236 13.10 -13.36 2.84
CA LEU A 236 12.09 -12.28 2.80
C LEU A 236 11.30 -12.27 1.49
N PHE A 237 11.73 -13.00 0.47
CA PHE A 237 11.10 -12.98 -0.84
C PHE A 237 9.85 -13.88 -0.87
N PRO A 238 8.67 -13.37 -1.29
CA PRO A 238 7.47 -14.19 -1.48
C PRO A 238 7.69 -15.27 -2.53
N ASN A 239 7.16 -16.47 -2.33
CA ASN A 239 7.22 -17.54 -3.34
C ASN A 239 6.17 -17.38 -4.47
N VAL A 240 5.76 -16.13 -4.72
CA VAL A 240 4.76 -15.72 -5.71
C VAL A 240 5.34 -14.58 -6.54
N GLY A 241 4.84 -14.36 -7.76
CA GLY A 241 5.40 -13.39 -8.70
C GLY A 241 6.14 -14.01 -9.87
N THR A 242 6.58 -13.15 -10.79
CA THR A 242 7.29 -13.55 -12.01
C THR A 242 8.78 -13.74 -11.76
N LEU A 243 9.31 -13.16 -10.67
CA LEU A 243 10.73 -13.15 -10.36
C LEU A 243 11.21 -14.37 -9.57
N VAL A 244 10.33 -15.32 -9.23
CA VAL A 244 10.64 -16.48 -8.37
C VAL A 244 11.87 -17.26 -8.85
N ASP A 245 11.98 -17.47 -10.17
CA ASP A 245 13.09 -18.21 -10.77
C ASP A 245 14.45 -17.51 -10.62
N ILE A 246 14.45 -16.19 -10.41
CA ILE A 246 15.66 -15.36 -10.33
C ILE A 246 15.89 -14.77 -8.94
N HIS A 247 15.14 -15.20 -7.92
CA HIS A 247 15.32 -14.74 -6.54
C HIS A 247 16.75 -14.93 -6.02
N GLY A 248 17.42 -16.04 -6.37
CA GLY A 248 18.83 -16.27 -6.04
C GLY A 248 19.73 -15.17 -6.60
N ASP A 249 19.59 -14.88 -7.90
CA ASP A 249 20.36 -13.86 -8.60
C ASP A 249 20.07 -12.44 -8.08
N ILE A 250 18.83 -12.15 -7.70
CA ILE A 250 18.41 -10.87 -7.12
C ILE A 250 19.01 -10.70 -5.72
N ALA A 251 18.99 -11.75 -4.90
CA ALA A 251 19.51 -11.70 -3.55
C ALA A 251 21.02 -11.44 -3.50
N GLU A 252 21.77 -11.95 -4.48
CA GLU A 252 23.21 -11.75 -4.64
C GLU A 252 23.59 -10.38 -5.19
N ALA A 253 22.64 -9.62 -5.77
CA ALA A 253 22.97 -8.34 -6.37
C ALA A 253 23.37 -7.31 -5.29
N GLU A 254 24.47 -6.60 -5.53
CA GLU A 254 25.01 -5.58 -4.61
C GLU A 254 24.83 -4.15 -5.13
N GLY A 255 24.29 -3.99 -6.35
CA GLY A 255 24.05 -2.68 -6.95
C GLY A 255 22.92 -2.68 -7.96
N ILE A 256 22.40 -1.48 -8.23
CA ILE A 256 21.23 -1.26 -9.10
C ILE A 256 21.52 -1.72 -10.55
N GLU A 257 22.72 -1.48 -11.07
CA GLU A 257 23.09 -1.94 -12.42
C GLU A 257 23.18 -3.47 -12.53
N GLN A 258 23.64 -4.14 -11.46
CA GLN A 258 23.67 -5.60 -11.43
C GLN A 258 22.23 -6.14 -11.39
N LEU A 259 21.38 -5.58 -10.54
CA LEU A 259 19.96 -5.93 -10.47
C LEU A 259 19.27 -5.75 -11.82
N ARG A 260 19.54 -4.63 -12.50
CA ARG A 260 19.02 -4.35 -13.84
C ARG A 260 19.42 -5.41 -14.85
N GLU A 261 20.69 -5.81 -14.92
CA GLU A 261 21.13 -6.85 -15.86
C GLU A 261 20.44 -8.20 -15.57
N ARG A 262 20.20 -8.54 -14.30
CA ARG A 262 19.44 -9.75 -13.93
C ARG A 262 17.98 -9.68 -14.40
N LEU A 263 17.39 -8.49 -14.42
CA LEU A 263 16.02 -8.25 -14.89
C LEU A 263 15.87 -8.20 -16.42
N ARG A 264 16.94 -8.32 -17.20
CA ARG A 264 16.91 -8.18 -18.67
C ARG A 264 15.93 -9.10 -19.40
N ARG A 265 15.60 -10.26 -18.82
CA ARG A 265 14.60 -11.20 -19.36
C ARG A 265 13.15 -10.72 -19.17
N PHE A 266 12.93 -9.80 -18.24
CA PHE A 266 11.63 -9.25 -17.88
C PHE A 266 11.56 -7.81 -18.41
N ALA A 267 11.20 -7.65 -19.69
CA ALA A 267 11.22 -6.35 -20.36
C ALA A 267 10.46 -5.26 -19.59
N ASP A 268 9.26 -5.59 -19.12
CA ASP A 268 8.40 -4.69 -18.34
C ASP A 268 9.09 -4.17 -17.06
N LEU A 269 9.79 -5.03 -16.32
CA LEU A 269 10.48 -4.64 -15.08
C LEU A 269 11.82 -3.97 -15.38
N HIS A 270 12.54 -4.45 -16.40
CA HIS A 270 13.79 -3.85 -16.84
C HIS A 270 13.62 -2.39 -17.28
N GLU A 271 12.54 -2.07 -18.00
CA GLU A 271 12.21 -0.69 -18.39
C GLU A 271 11.95 0.22 -17.18
N LEU A 272 11.41 -0.29 -16.07
CA LEU A 272 11.22 0.51 -14.84
C LEU A 272 12.55 0.96 -14.24
N PHE A 273 13.62 0.16 -14.40
CA PHE A 273 14.97 0.51 -13.97
C PHE A 273 15.78 1.24 -15.06
N ASP A 274 15.24 1.37 -16.27
CA ASP A 274 15.89 2.15 -17.31
C ASP A 274 15.67 3.64 -17.03
N ASP A 275 16.62 4.25 -16.32
CA ASP A 275 16.83 5.68 -16.39
C ASP A 275 17.18 6.00 -17.84
N GLY A 276 16.19 6.33 -18.66
CA GLY A 276 16.37 6.69 -20.06
C GLY A 276 17.36 7.85 -20.20
N ARG A 277 18.67 7.51 -20.25
CA ARG A 277 19.87 8.31 -20.57
C ARG A 277 21.13 7.50 -20.23
N GLY A 278 21.42 6.51 -21.06
CA GLY A 278 22.81 6.23 -21.41
C GLY A 278 23.38 7.44 -22.16
N GLY A 279 23.97 8.41 -21.44
CA GLY A 279 24.69 9.51 -22.08
C GLY A 279 24.77 10.80 -21.27
N GLY A 280 25.95 11.06 -20.71
CA GLY A 280 26.55 12.39 -20.56
C GLY A 280 25.80 13.46 -19.77
N GLY A 281 26.31 13.73 -18.57
CA GLY A 281 26.15 14.92 -17.72
C GLY A 281 25.15 16.00 -18.15
N VAL A 282 24.11 16.20 -17.33
CA VAL A 282 23.49 17.49 -16.98
C VAL A 282 22.59 17.23 -15.75
N VAL A 283 23.04 17.76 -14.62
CA VAL A 283 22.31 18.35 -13.49
C VAL A 283 20.95 17.74 -13.06
N ASP A 284 21.02 17.08 -11.90
CA ASP A 284 20.05 16.84 -10.81
C ASP A 284 18.74 17.67 -10.75
N ALA A 285 17.86 17.57 -11.76
CA ALA A 285 16.56 18.26 -11.76
C ALA A 285 15.42 17.48 -12.47
N GLY A 286 15.43 16.14 -12.45
CA GLY A 286 14.38 15.37 -13.11
C GLY A 286 14.49 13.84 -13.02
N ARG A 287 15.17 13.28 -12.02
CA ARG A 287 15.15 11.83 -11.80
C ARG A 287 13.77 11.47 -11.23
N GLN A 288 12.87 10.94 -12.07
CA GLN A 288 11.72 10.22 -11.53
C GLN A 288 12.25 9.05 -10.72
N SER A 289 11.94 9.02 -9.42
CA SER A 289 12.32 7.89 -8.54
C SER A 289 11.79 6.58 -9.14
N VAL A 290 12.58 5.51 -9.04
CA VAL A 290 12.16 4.15 -9.41
C VAL A 290 10.83 3.80 -8.74
N GLU A 291 10.64 4.25 -7.49
CA GLU A 291 9.38 4.11 -6.74
C GLU A 291 8.19 4.76 -7.46
N LYS A 292 8.38 5.95 -8.04
CA LYS A 292 7.32 6.64 -8.79
C LYS A 292 6.91 5.84 -10.03
N ARG A 293 7.88 5.27 -10.76
CA ARG A 293 7.60 4.41 -11.92
C ARG A 293 6.84 3.13 -11.52
N PHE A 294 7.20 2.52 -10.40
CA PHE A 294 6.43 1.39 -9.85
C PHE A 294 5.00 1.77 -9.52
N VAL A 295 4.77 2.93 -8.91
CA VAL A 295 3.42 3.43 -8.60
C VAL A 295 2.63 3.69 -9.89
N GLU A 296 3.23 4.36 -10.88
CA GLU A 296 2.59 4.60 -12.18
C GLU A 296 2.21 3.29 -12.88
N ARG A 297 3.08 2.27 -12.85
CA ARG A 297 2.77 0.94 -13.38
C ARG A 297 1.67 0.23 -12.58
N SER A 298 1.68 0.33 -11.25
CA SER A 298 0.63 -0.22 -10.37
C SER A 298 -0.74 0.36 -10.73
N VAL A 299 -0.80 1.67 -11.00
CA VAL A 299 -2.04 2.36 -11.41
C VAL A 299 -2.61 1.78 -12.70
N VAL A 300 -1.77 1.40 -13.68
CA VAL A 300 -2.25 0.76 -14.92
C VAL A 300 -2.97 -0.55 -14.63
N PHE A 301 -2.42 -1.40 -13.75
CA PHE A 301 -3.07 -2.64 -13.33
C PHE A 301 -4.38 -2.39 -12.58
N TYR A 302 -4.41 -1.42 -11.67
CA TYR A 302 -5.62 -1.09 -10.92
C TYR A 302 -6.71 -0.54 -11.85
N ARG A 303 -6.35 0.30 -12.83
CA ARG A 303 -7.29 0.80 -13.85
C ARG A 303 -7.86 -0.34 -14.68
N ASP A 304 -7.03 -1.27 -15.15
CA ASP A 304 -7.50 -2.44 -15.91
C ASP A 304 -8.48 -3.28 -15.08
N ALA A 305 -8.15 -3.56 -13.81
CA ALA A 305 -9.04 -4.26 -12.89
C ALA A 305 -10.40 -3.54 -12.73
N MET A 306 -10.43 -2.21 -12.71
CA MET A 306 -11.66 -1.40 -12.63
C MET A 306 -12.50 -1.38 -13.92
N THR A 307 -12.02 -1.95 -15.03
CA THR A 307 -12.80 -2.07 -16.29
C THR A 307 -13.50 -3.41 -16.45
N ARG A 308 -13.03 -4.44 -15.74
CA ARG A 308 -13.62 -5.79 -15.80
C ARG A 308 -14.78 -5.93 -14.81
N GLN A 309 -15.70 -6.84 -15.11
CA GLN A 309 -16.92 -7.10 -14.32
C GLN A 309 -16.94 -8.51 -13.73
N PHE A 310 -17.77 -8.70 -12.71
CA PHE A 310 -18.03 -9.96 -12.00
C PHE A 310 -16.80 -10.55 -11.29
N GLN A 311 -16.01 -9.68 -10.65
CA GLN A 311 -14.72 -10.05 -10.05
C GLN A 311 -14.38 -9.17 -8.83
N TYR A 312 -13.66 -9.71 -7.84
CA TYR A 312 -13.41 -8.99 -6.57
C TYR A 312 -12.21 -8.04 -6.57
N GLY A 313 -11.31 -8.14 -7.55
CA GLY A 313 -10.22 -7.19 -7.74
C GLY A 313 -10.66 -5.75 -7.97
N VAL A 314 -11.94 -5.49 -8.32
CA VAL A 314 -12.52 -4.14 -8.35
C VAL A 314 -12.45 -3.47 -6.97
N PHE A 315 -12.69 -4.22 -5.89
CA PHE A 315 -12.63 -3.70 -4.52
C PHE A 315 -11.19 -3.37 -4.13
N TYR A 316 -10.23 -4.24 -4.46
CA TYR A 316 -8.81 -4.02 -4.19
C TYR A 316 -8.28 -2.80 -4.96
N ALA A 317 -8.54 -2.74 -6.27
CA ALA A 317 -8.12 -1.64 -7.11
C ALA A 317 -8.73 -0.30 -6.68
N TRP A 318 -10.01 -0.29 -6.30
CA TRP A 318 -10.66 0.91 -5.78
C TRP A 318 -9.98 1.45 -4.51
N VAL A 319 -9.72 0.59 -3.52
CA VAL A 319 -9.04 1.01 -2.29
C VAL A 319 -7.66 1.57 -2.63
N LYS A 320 -6.84 0.86 -3.41
CA LYS A 320 -5.48 1.31 -3.76
C LYS A 320 -5.46 2.62 -4.56
N LEU A 321 -6.39 2.79 -5.50
CA LEU A 321 -6.51 4.05 -6.25
C LEU A 321 -6.95 5.21 -5.35
N ARG A 322 -7.86 4.98 -4.40
CA ARG A 322 -8.28 6.01 -3.44
C ARG A 322 -7.15 6.37 -2.48
N GLU A 323 -6.32 5.43 -2.06
CA GLU A 323 -5.12 5.73 -1.27
C GLU A 323 -4.12 6.61 -2.04
N LEU A 324 -3.92 6.33 -3.33
CA LEU A 324 -3.09 7.18 -4.19
C LEU A 324 -3.67 8.57 -4.36
N GLU A 325 -4.99 8.71 -4.47
CA GLU A 325 -5.68 10.00 -4.49
C GLU A 325 -5.41 10.79 -3.20
N VAL A 326 -5.54 10.15 -2.04
CA VAL A 326 -5.25 10.76 -0.74
C VAL A 326 -3.78 11.22 -0.66
N ASN A 327 -2.85 10.42 -1.16
CA ASN A 327 -1.43 10.78 -1.24
C ASN A 327 -1.20 11.98 -2.18
N ASN A 328 -1.90 12.04 -3.31
CA ASN A 328 -1.86 13.19 -4.22
C ASN A 328 -2.40 14.46 -3.53
N LEU A 329 -3.50 14.35 -2.79
CA LEU A 329 -4.05 15.47 -2.01
C LEU A 329 -3.07 15.94 -0.94
N GLN A 330 -2.37 15.02 -0.27
CA GLN A 330 -1.31 15.37 0.66
C GLN A 330 -0.20 16.15 -0.04
N TRP A 331 0.31 15.63 -1.16
CA TRP A 331 1.38 16.26 -1.94
C TRP A 331 1.02 17.69 -2.35
N ILE A 332 -0.16 17.87 -2.95
CA ILE A 332 -0.65 19.19 -3.38
C ILE A 332 -0.79 20.12 -2.18
N SER A 333 -1.38 19.65 -1.08
CA SER A 333 -1.54 20.45 0.14
C SER A 333 -0.20 20.87 0.74
N ASP A 334 0.79 19.99 0.76
CA ASP A 334 2.15 20.28 1.23
C ASP A 334 2.87 21.28 0.31
N CYS A 335 2.73 21.13 -1.01
CA CYS A 335 3.26 22.08 -1.99
C CYS A 335 2.69 23.50 -1.81
N ILE A 336 1.38 23.62 -1.56
CA ILE A 336 0.71 24.91 -1.31
C ILE A 336 1.24 25.56 -0.03
N VAL A 337 1.29 24.80 1.08
CA VAL A 337 1.77 25.32 2.38
C VAL A 337 3.24 25.73 2.33
N GLN A 338 4.08 24.94 1.64
CA GLN A 338 5.51 25.20 1.51
C GLN A 338 5.85 26.16 0.35
N ARG A 339 4.85 26.62 -0.41
CA ARG A 339 5.01 27.47 -1.61
C ARG A 339 5.93 26.87 -2.68
N MET A 340 5.93 25.55 -2.82
CA MET A 340 6.72 24.81 -3.81
C MET A 340 5.91 24.50 -5.07
N MET A 341 5.29 25.52 -5.67
CA MET A 341 4.38 25.33 -6.82
C MET A 341 5.06 24.78 -8.08
N HIS A 342 6.38 24.89 -8.20
CA HIS A 342 7.14 24.30 -9.30
C HIS A 342 7.07 22.75 -9.35
N ARG A 343 6.75 22.08 -8.23
CA ARG A 343 6.64 20.61 -8.14
C ARG A 343 5.21 20.11 -7.92
N VAL A 344 4.22 21.01 -7.91
CA VAL A 344 2.83 20.64 -7.61
C VAL A 344 2.28 19.60 -8.58
N HIS A 345 2.73 19.62 -9.84
CA HIS A 345 2.33 18.68 -10.89
C HIS A 345 3.02 17.31 -10.80
N GLU A 346 3.88 17.05 -9.81
CA GLU A 346 4.54 15.76 -9.62
C GLU A 346 3.63 14.65 -9.02
N TYR A 347 2.33 14.89 -8.87
CA TYR A 347 1.36 13.86 -8.47
C TYR A 347 1.22 12.75 -9.52
N VAL A 348 0.65 11.61 -9.11
CA VAL A 348 0.39 10.48 -10.02
C VAL A 348 -1.04 10.56 -10.52
N ASN A 349 -1.25 10.63 -11.84
CA ASN A 349 -2.60 10.58 -12.38
C ASN A 349 -3.19 9.17 -12.16
N ILE A 350 -4.36 9.09 -11.53
CA ILE A 350 -5.04 7.83 -11.20
C ILE A 350 -6.21 7.48 -12.15
N VAL A 351 -6.72 8.43 -12.94
CA VAL A 351 -7.83 8.25 -13.92
C VAL A 351 -7.37 8.22 -15.37
#